data_AF-A0A293MCJ1-F1
#
_entry.id   AF-A0A293MCJ1-F1
#
_cell.length_a   1.000
_cell.length_b   1.000
_cell.length_c   1.000
_cell.angle_alpha   90.00
_cell.angle_beta   90.00
_cell.angle_gamma   90.00
#
_symmetry.space_group_name_H-M   'P 1'
#
loop_
_entity.id
_entity.type
_entity.pdbx_description
1 polymer ?
#
loop_
_entity_poly.entity_id
_entity_poly.type
_entity_poly.pdbx_seq_one_letter_code
_entity_poly.pdbx_strand_id
1 'polypeptide(L)'
;MERVFATENAISAVSKILLSCSQEVNAQEVIPRWFSWLPVWEDDEENPHVYGLLCSLIEVNHPALLGENNNNLPRIVMVMAEAFSRKAVEPSSDVGKRMITLLTTLKNNTEMFAMCLAQLSPQQQEILHVVLTPTVA
;
A
#
# COMPACT_ATOMS: atom_id res chain seq x y z
N MET A 1 -1.38 19.94 -12.60
CA MET A 1 -1.05 18.62 -13.16
C MET A 1 0.44 18.35 -13.04
N GLU A 2 1.32 19.12 -13.69
CA GLU A 2 2.79 18.94 -13.62
C GLU A 2 3.38 18.83 -12.19
N ARG A 3 2.90 19.66 -11.24
CA ARG A 3 3.39 19.63 -9.85
C ARG A 3 3.07 18.32 -9.11
N VAL A 4 2.00 17.63 -9.48
CA VAL A 4 1.59 16.37 -8.84
C VAL A 4 2.48 15.23 -9.36
N PHE A 5 2.66 15.13 -10.67
CA PHE A 5 3.62 14.19 -11.29
C PHE A 5 5.04 14.37 -10.72
N ALA A 6 5.54 15.60 -10.61
CA ALA A 6 6.85 15.84 -10.00
C ALA A 6 6.93 15.34 -8.54
N THR A 7 5.84 15.45 -7.79
CA THR A 7 5.76 14.98 -6.39
C THR A 7 5.72 13.45 -6.34
N GLU A 8 4.87 12.80 -7.14
CA GLU A 8 4.76 11.34 -7.19
C GLU A 8 6.06 10.69 -7.68
N ASN A 9 6.74 11.30 -8.64
CA ASN A 9 8.04 10.81 -9.14
C ASN A 9 9.12 10.92 -8.07
N ALA A 10 9.08 11.97 -7.24
CA ALA A 10 9.96 12.08 -6.08
C ALA A 10 9.65 11.01 -5.02
N ILE A 11 8.37 10.73 -4.75
CA ILE A 11 7.96 9.66 -3.83
C ILE A 11 8.42 8.28 -4.36
N SER A 12 8.30 8.05 -5.66
CA SER A 12 8.78 6.83 -6.29
C SER A 12 10.30 6.70 -6.25
N ALA A 13 11.04 7.79 -6.48
CA ALA A 13 12.49 7.80 -6.31
C ALA A 13 12.91 7.39 -4.89
N VAL A 14 12.23 7.89 -3.86
CA VAL A 14 12.45 7.46 -2.46
C VAL A 14 12.16 5.97 -2.30
N SER A 15 11.11 5.47 -2.96
CA SER A 15 10.75 4.04 -2.94
C SER A 15 11.87 3.16 -3.53
N LYS A 16 12.44 3.58 -4.67
CA LYS A 16 13.58 2.91 -5.33
C LYS A 16 14.83 2.94 -4.45
N ILE A 17 15.12 4.07 -3.79
CA ILE A 17 16.26 4.20 -2.86
C ILE A 17 16.10 3.25 -1.66
N LEU A 18 14.92 3.20 -1.05
CA LEU A 18 14.65 2.30 0.07
C LEU A 18 14.79 0.82 -0.32
N LEU A 19 14.47 0.45 -1.56
CA LEU A 19 14.65 -0.91 -2.08
C LEU A 19 16.12 -1.25 -2.37
N SER A 20 16.85 -0.35 -3.02
CA SER A 20 18.21 -0.64 -3.52
C SER A 20 19.34 -0.31 -2.55
N CYS A 21 19.11 0.61 -1.61
CA CYS A 21 20.14 1.22 -0.76
C CYS A 21 19.73 1.29 0.71
N SER A 22 18.94 0.34 1.21
CA SER A 22 18.42 0.35 2.59
C SER A 22 19.50 0.43 3.68
N GLN A 23 20.73 -0.02 3.40
CA GLN A 23 21.87 0.06 4.31
C GLN A 23 22.54 1.45 4.35
N GLU A 24 22.33 2.26 3.31
CA GLU A 24 22.92 3.59 3.16
C GLU A 24 21.99 4.70 3.67
N VAL A 25 20.76 4.34 4.07
CA VAL A 25 19.74 5.28 4.56
C VAL A 25 19.17 4.81 5.89
N ASN A 26 18.79 5.75 6.76
CA ASN A 26 18.10 5.41 8.00
C ASN A 26 16.64 5.00 7.70
N ALA A 27 16.44 3.76 7.28
CA ALA A 27 15.14 3.23 6.89
C ALA A 27 14.08 3.38 7.99
N GLN A 28 14.49 3.25 9.26
CA GLN A 28 13.60 3.40 10.43
C GLN A 28 12.95 4.80 10.49
N GLU A 29 13.65 5.81 10.00
CA GLU A 29 13.20 7.20 9.96
C GLU A 29 12.54 7.59 8.64
N VAL A 30 13.00 7.03 7.53
CA VAL A 30 12.50 7.39 6.20
C VAL A 30 11.17 6.72 5.90
N ILE A 31 10.99 5.44 6.28
CA ILE A 31 9.76 4.68 6.00
C ILE A 31 8.50 5.36 6.57
N PRO A 32 8.45 5.83 7.83
CA PRO A 32 7.26 6.49 8.36
C PRO A 32 6.90 7.77 7.59
N ARG A 33 7.92 8.54 7.18
CA ARG A 33 7.73 9.77 6.40
C ARG A 33 7.25 9.46 4.99
N TRP A 34 7.90 8.51 4.31
CA TRP A 34 7.49 8.02 2.99
C TRP A 34 6.05 7.52 3.01
N PHE A 35 5.69 6.71 4.01
CA PHE A 35 4.35 6.17 4.14
C PHE A 35 3.31 7.28 4.31
N SER A 36 3.65 8.37 5.03
CA SER A 36 2.75 9.52 5.23
C SER A 36 2.34 10.23 3.92
N TRP A 37 3.12 10.08 2.85
CA TRP A 37 2.83 10.68 1.54
C TRP A 37 1.85 9.87 0.69
N LEU A 38 1.55 8.64 1.08
CA LEU A 38 0.60 7.77 0.38
C LEU A 38 -0.86 8.05 0.78
N PRO A 39 -1.84 7.80 -0.10
CA PRO A 39 -1.72 7.16 -1.43
C PRO A 39 -1.33 8.13 -2.56
N VAL A 40 -0.85 7.55 -3.68
CA VAL A 40 -0.52 8.23 -4.96
C VAL A 40 -1.21 7.50 -6.11
N TRP A 41 -1.59 8.19 -7.18
CA TRP A 41 -2.41 7.57 -8.24
C TRP A 41 -2.33 8.22 -9.63
N GLU A 42 -1.60 9.31 -9.82
CA GLU A 42 -1.61 10.03 -11.10
C GLU A 42 -0.55 9.50 -12.08
N ASP A 43 0.60 9.01 -11.59
CA ASP A 43 1.68 8.48 -12.43
C ASP A 43 1.67 6.94 -12.51
N ASP A 44 1.06 6.41 -13.58
CA ASP A 44 0.94 4.97 -13.84
C ASP A 44 2.30 4.27 -14.02
N GLU A 45 3.35 4.97 -14.46
CA GLU A 45 4.69 4.39 -14.59
C GLU A 45 5.36 4.24 -13.23
N GLU A 46 5.07 5.15 -12.30
CA GLU A 46 5.73 5.22 -11.00
C GLU A 46 4.96 4.52 -9.86
N ASN A 47 3.63 4.43 -9.96
CA ASN A 47 2.76 3.74 -9.01
C ASN A 47 3.24 2.30 -8.67
N PRO A 48 3.63 1.45 -9.64
CA PRO A 48 4.07 0.08 -9.35
C PRO A 48 5.29 0.01 -8.43
N HIS A 49 6.20 1.00 -8.49
CA HIS A 49 7.38 1.06 -7.62
C HIS A 49 7.02 1.40 -6.19
N VAL A 50 6.10 2.36 -6.01
CA VAL A 50 5.62 2.79 -4.68
C VAL A 50 4.87 1.65 -3.98
N TYR A 51 3.88 1.07 -4.65
CA TYR A 51 3.10 -0.03 -4.07
C TYR A 51 3.92 -1.33 -3.98
N GLY A 52 4.90 -1.52 -4.86
CA GLY A 52 5.85 -2.64 -4.79
C GLY A 52 6.72 -2.59 -3.53
N LEU A 53 7.20 -1.41 -3.14
CA LEU A 53 7.87 -1.22 -1.85
C LEU A 53 6.90 -1.47 -0.68
N LEU A 54 5.68 -0.94 -0.74
CA LEU A 54 4.67 -1.15 0.31
C LEU A 54 4.45 -2.64 0.57
N CYS A 55 4.22 -3.44 -0.48
CA CYS A 55 4.10 -4.88 -0.36
C CYS A 55 5.34 -5.51 0.28
N SER A 56 6.53 -5.14 -0.19
CA SER A 56 7.79 -5.72 0.30
C SER A 56 8.01 -5.46 1.79
N LEU A 57 7.67 -4.26 2.28
CA LEU A 57 7.75 -3.91 3.69
C LEU A 57 6.76 -4.70 4.55
N ILE A 58 5.56 -4.99 4.05
CA ILE A 58 4.56 -5.79 4.76
C ILE A 58 4.97 -7.26 4.80
N GLU A 59 5.47 -7.81 3.69
CA GLU A 59 5.93 -9.19 3.58
C GLU A 59 7.03 -9.52 4.58
N VAL A 60 7.93 -8.56 4.86
CA VAL A 60 8.99 -8.71 5.88
C VAL A 60 8.60 -8.22 7.27
N ASN A 61 7.32 -7.86 7.48
CA ASN A 61 6.79 -7.31 8.73
C ASN A 61 7.62 -6.13 9.28
N HIS A 62 7.97 -5.17 8.41
CA HIS A 62 8.89 -4.10 8.77
C HIS A 62 8.32 -3.20 9.89
N PRO A 63 8.98 -3.09 11.06
CA PRO A 63 8.42 -2.42 12.22
C PRO A 63 8.17 -0.92 12.01
N ALA A 64 9.03 -0.24 11.24
CA ALA A 64 8.82 1.17 10.90
C ALA A 64 7.56 1.44 10.05
N LEU A 65 7.07 0.43 9.31
CA LEU A 65 5.83 0.54 8.55
C LEU A 65 4.62 0.19 9.43
N LEU A 66 4.67 -0.96 10.12
CA LEU A 66 3.54 -1.46 10.91
C LEU A 66 3.26 -0.61 12.15
N GLY A 67 4.29 0.02 12.70
CA GLY A 67 4.21 0.78 13.94
C GLY A 67 4.02 -0.12 15.17
N GLU A 68 3.98 0.49 16.35
CA GLU A 68 3.79 -0.23 17.60
C GLU A 68 2.45 -0.96 17.61
N ASN A 69 2.47 -2.25 17.97
CA ASN A 69 1.28 -3.11 17.99
C ASN A 69 0.48 -3.11 16.67
N ASN A 70 1.17 -2.91 15.54
CA ASN A 70 0.57 -2.85 14.21
C ASN A 70 -0.48 -1.74 14.04
N ASN A 71 -0.34 -0.63 14.78
CA ASN A 71 -1.30 0.48 14.77
C ASN A 71 -1.49 1.14 13.39
N ASN A 72 -0.55 0.96 12.46
CA ASN A 72 -0.67 1.49 11.10
C ASN A 72 -1.47 0.59 10.15
N LEU A 73 -1.84 -0.64 10.54
CA LEU A 73 -2.58 -1.57 9.67
C LEU A 73 -3.85 -0.97 9.05
N PRO A 74 -4.73 -0.27 9.80
CA PRO A 74 -5.91 0.34 9.18
C PRO A 74 -5.55 1.34 8.08
N ARG A 75 -4.48 2.14 8.27
CA ARG A 75 -3.99 3.07 7.25
C ARG A 75 -3.37 2.35 6.06
N ILE A 76 -2.66 1.24 6.28
CA ILE A 76 -2.10 0.41 5.20
C ILE A 76 -3.23 -0.13 4.32
N VAL A 77 -4.28 -0.69 4.94
CA VAL A 77 -5.46 -1.20 4.22
C VAL A 77 -6.17 -0.06 3.48
N MET A 78 -6.30 1.11 4.10
CA MET A 78 -6.88 2.29 3.46
C MET A 78 -6.10 2.72 2.21
N VAL A 79 -4.76 2.79 2.29
CA VAL A 79 -3.89 3.11 1.16
C VAL A 79 -4.06 2.10 0.03
N MET A 80 -4.12 0.80 0.34
CA MET A 80 -4.34 -0.24 -0.67
C MET A 80 -5.73 -0.15 -1.32
N ALA A 81 -6.77 0.10 -0.52
CA ALA A 81 -8.13 0.27 -1.03
C ALA A 81 -8.25 1.50 -1.94
N GLU A 82 -7.65 2.63 -1.54
CA GLU A 82 -7.65 3.86 -2.34
C GLU A 82 -6.90 3.65 -3.67
N ALA A 83 -5.77 2.94 -3.67
CA ALA A 83 -5.02 2.62 -4.88
C ALA A 83 -5.87 1.86 -5.91
N PHE A 84 -6.64 0.86 -5.46
CA PHE A 84 -7.58 0.16 -6.33
C PHE A 84 -8.74 1.05 -6.76
N SER A 85 -9.32 1.84 -5.84
CA SER A 85 -10.46 2.72 -6.16
C SER A 85 -10.09 3.80 -7.17
N ARG A 86 -8.84 4.29 -7.13
CA ARG A 86 -8.31 5.31 -8.04
C ARG A 86 -7.75 4.71 -9.34
N LYS A 87 -7.70 3.38 -9.46
CA LYS A 87 -7.07 2.65 -10.56
C LYS A 87 -5.56 2.90 -10.68
N ALA A 88 -4.91 3.32 -9.60
CA ALA A 88 -3.45 3.45 -9.50
C ALA A 88 -2.74 2.09 -9.64
N VAL A 89 -3.45 1.02 -9.25
CA VAL A 89 -2.96 -0.36 -9.34
C VAL A 89 -4.05 -1.22 -9.96
N GLU A 90 -3.71 -1.87 -11.07
CA GLU A 90 -4.58 -2.89 -11.66
C GLU A 90 -4.54 -4.19 -10.82
N PRO A 91 -5.67 -4.79 -10.45
CA PRO A 91 -5.72 -6.07 -9.73
C PRO A 91 -4.95 -7.22 -10.40
N SER A 92 -4.87 -7.22 -11.74
CA SER A 92 -4.17 -8.23 -12.55
C SER A 92 -2.66 -8.03 -12.63
N SER A 93 -2.15 -6.84 -12.29
CA SER A 93 -0.71 -6.56 -12.27
C SER A 93 0.00 -7.38 -11.20
N ASP A 94 1.32 -7.53 -11.31
CA ASP A 94 2.10 -8.30 -10.33
C ASP A 94 2.02 -7.68 -8.93
N VAL A 95 2.05 -6.34 -8.83
CA VAL A 95 1.87 -5.64 -7.56
C VAL A 95 0.44 -5.74 -7.04
N GLY A 96 -0.57 -5.67 -7.93
CA GLY A 96 -1.97 -5.87 -7.56
C GLY A 96 -2.25 -7.25 -6.97
N LYS A 97 -1.70 -8.31 -7.58
CA LYS A 97 -1.78 -9.69 -7.06
C LYS A 97 -1.11 -9.81 -5.68
N ARG A 98 0.04 -9.16 -5.47
CA ARG A 98 0.70 -9.12 -4.16
C ARG A 98 -0.16 -8.43 -3.11
N MET A 99 -0.73 -7.26 -3.43
CA MET A 99 -1.65 -6.54 -2.56
C MET A 99 -2.87 -7.40 -2.18
N ILE A 100 -3.50 -8.07 -3.16
CA ILE A 100 -4.64 -8.96 -2.92
C ILE A 100 -4.24 -10.14 -2.02
N THR A 101 -3.06 -10.72 -2.23
CA THR A 101 -2.55 -11.81 -1.39
C THR A 101 -2.40 -11.35 0.06
N LEU A 102 -1.77 -10.20 0.30
CA LEU A 102 -1.58 -9.63 1.63
C LEU A 102 -2.92 -9.30 2.31
N LEU A 103 -3.85 -8.68 1.58
CA LEU A 103 -5.19 -8.36 2.08
C LEU A 103 -6.00 -9.63 2.38
N THR A 104 -5.84 -10.69 1.58
CA THR A 104 -6.46 -12.00 1.82
C THR A 104 -5.89 -12.66 3.08
N THR A 105 -4.57 -12.59 3.28
CA THR A 105 -3.94 -13.06 4.52
C THR A 105 -4.48 -12.30 5.73
N LEU A 106 -4.63 -10.98 5.63
CA LEU A 106 -5.22 -10.15 6.70
C LEU A 106 -6.68 -10.54 6.97
N LYS A 107 -7.48 -10.78 5.92
CA LYS A 107 -8.89 -11.21 6.02
C LYS A 107 -9.07 -12.51 6.82
N ASN A 108 -8.07 -13.41 6.80
CA ASN A 108 -8.09 -14.62 7.62
C ASN A 108 -7.97 -14.34 9.12
N ASN A 109 -7.48 -13.16 9.52
CA ASN A 109 -7.56 -12.66 10.89
C ASN A 109 -8.79 -11.75 11.04
N THR A 110 -9.94 -12.37 11.35
CA THR A 110 -11.24 -11.69 11.33
C THR A 110 -11.32 -10.47 12.24
N GLU A 111 -10.72 -10.54 13.44
CA GLU A 111 -10.72 -9.42 14.39
C GLU A 111 -9.93 -8.24 13.85
N MET A 112 -8.69 -8.48 13.41
CA MET A 112 -7.81 -7.45 12.87
C MET A 112 -8.36 -6.85 11.58
N PHE A 113 -8.97 -7.67 10.73
CA PHE A 113 -9.60 -7.21 9.49
C PHE A 113 -10.83 -6.34 9.78
N ALA A 114 -11.67 -6.73 10.74
CA ALA A 114 -12.81 -5.92 11.16
C ALA A 114 -12.38 -4.55 11.71
N MET A 115 -11.30 -4.50 12.51
CA MET A 115 -10.72 -3.25 12.98
C MET A 115 -10.25 -2.34 11.84
N CYS A 116 -9.64 -2.92 10.80
CA CYS A 116 -9.22 -2.15 9.62
C CYS A 116 -10.43 -1.62 8.85
N LEU A 117 -11.42 -2.47 8.57
CA LEU A 117 -12.64 -2.10 7.84
C LEU A 117 -13.41 -0.96 8.52
N ALA A 118 -13.47 -0.95 9.85
CA ALA A 118 -14.16 0.09 10.62
C ALA A 118 -13.58 1.51 10.41
N GLN A 119 -12.34 1.63 9.92
CA GLN A 119 -11.68 2.91 9.65
C GLN A 119 -11.81 3.35 8.19
N LEU A 120 -12.42 2.54 7.32
CA LEU A 120 -12.53 2.80 5.89
C LEU A 120 -13.85 3.48 5.53
N SER A 121 -13.82 4.28 4.47
CA SER A 121 -15.05 4.81 3.86
C SER A 121 -15.89 3.69 3.22
N PRO A 122 -17.20 3.88 3.01
CA PRO A 122 -18.05 2.88 2.34
C PRO A 122 -17.52 2.48 0.96
N GLN A 123 -16.98 3.44 0.20
CA GLN A 123 -16.37 3.19 -1.12
C GLN A 123 -15.10 2.32 -1.00
N GLN A 124 -14.27 2.55 0.01
CA GLN A 124 -13.09 1.74 0.28
C GLN A 124 -13.43 0.32 0.76
N GLN A 125 -14.53 0.16 1.52
CA GLN A 125 -15.01 -1.17 1.88
C GLN A 125 -15.56 -1.93 0.66
N GLU A 126 -16.30 -1.26 -0.21
CA GLU A 126 -16.85 -1.84 -1.43
C GLU A 126 -15.73 -2.31 -2.37
N ILE A 127 -14.72 -1.49 -2.62
CA ILE A 127 -13.61 -1.90 -3.50
C ILE A 127 -12.85 -3.09 -2.92
N LEU A 128 -12.63 -3.14 -1.60
CA LEU A 128 -12.01 -4.30 -0.95
C LEU A 128 -12.87 -5.55 -1.09
N HIS A 129 -14.19 -5.44 -0.95
CA HIS A 129 -15.10 -6.55 -1.18
C HIS A 129 -14.97 -7.07 -2.63
N VAL A 130 -14.94 -6.17 -3.62
CA VAL A 130 -14.79 -6.54 -5.03
C VAL A 130 -13.47 -7.25 -5.28
N VAL A 131 -12.32 -6.70 -4.83
CA VAL A 131 -11.01 -7.29 -5.13
C VAL A 131 -10.70 -8.57 -4.33
N LEU A 132 -11.37 -8.77 -3.18
CA LEU A 132 -11.19 -9.95 -2.32
C LEU A 132 -12.25 -11.04 -2.55
N THR A 133 -13.20 -10.82 -3.46
CA THR A 133 -14.13 -11.87 -3.88
C THR A 133 -13.48 -12.60 -5.05
N PRO A 134 -13.33 -13.94 -5.00
CA PRO A 134 -12.82 -14.69 -6.13
C PRO A 134 -13.74 -14.47 -7.33
N THR A 135 -13.22 -13.92 -8.42
CA THR A 135 -13.95 -13.91 -9.69
C THR A 135 -14.08 -15.36 -10.12
N VAL A 136 -15.31 -15.87 -10.16
CA VAL A 136 -15.58 -17.17 -10.78
C VAL A 136 -15.25 -17.00 -12.27
N ALA A 137 -14.10 -17.53 -12.68
CA ALA A 137 -13.73 -17.70 -14.08
C ALA A 137 -14.24 -19.05 -14.59
#